data_AF-A0A6A6UVP0-F1
#
_entry.id   AF-A0A6A6UVP0-F1
#
_cell.length_a   1.000
_cell.length_b   1.000
_cell.length_c   1.000
_cell.angle_alpha   90.00
_cell.angle_beta   90.00
_cell.angle_gamma   90.00
#
_symmetry.space_group_name_H-M   'P 1'
#
loop_
_entity.id
_entity.type
_entity.pdbx_description
1 polymer ?
#
loop_
_entity_poly.entity_id
_entity_poly.type
_entity_poly.pdbx_seq_one_letter_code
_entity_poly.pdbx_strand_id
1 'polypeptide(L)'
;MVTSSYSYAHDGTYPAGPLTTPFVPSNTLCNNASYQPYTYTQCMPPNFSTYRYYAGYYSPAICPSNWTPAGQPGLGFGPTIEQTETATVCCPSGYSYSPGVGTNYAYNYDYCSSIVVPTTTASVSTKTYTYNYTPGVTSYYTATYTDTYNDYYTTTALAYAIQIRWASSDLSLLLRRFFIRRWRPPS
;
A
#
# COMPACT_ATOMS: atom_id res chain seq x y z
N MET A 1 0.17 25.96 -39.10
CA MET A 1 0.03 24.59 -38.56
C MET A 1 0.73 24.56 -37.22
N VAL A 2 -0.03 24.41 -36.12
CA VAL A 2 0.56 24.21 -34.80
C VAL A 2 0.85 22.71 -34.69
N THR A 3 2.11 22.32 -34.81
CA THR A 3 2.54 20.96 -34.49
C THR A 3 2.29 20.79 -32.99
N SER A 4 1.24 20.08 -32.63
CA SER A 4 1.05 19.56 -31.27
C SER A 4 2.25 18.64 -31.01
N SER A 5 3.25 19.18 -30.32
CA SER A 5 4.25 18.35 -29.67
C SER A 5 3.47 17.54 -28.65
N TYR A 6 3.11 16.31 -28.99
CA TYR A 6 2.90 15.31 -27.97
C TYR A 6 4.20 15.34 -27.16
N SER A 7 4.17 15.94 -25.97
CA SER A 7 5.24 15.68 -25.04
C SER A 7 5.24 14.18 -24.87
N TYR A 8 6.42 13.57 -24.97
CA TYR A 8 6.70 12.23 -24.46
C TYR A 8 6.56 12.20 -22.92
N ALA A 9 5.56 12.92 -22.40
CA ALA A 9 5.24 13.05 -21.01
C ALA A 9 5.07 11.66 -20.45
N HIS A 10 5.80 11.40 -19.38
CA HIS A 10 5.67 10.17 -18.62
C HIS A 10 5.93 8.89 -19.43
N ASP A 11 6.80 8.96 -20.45
CA ASP A 11 7.21 7.80 -21.24
C ASP A 11 6.02 7.07 -21.92
N GLY A 12 4.95 7.81 -22.24
CA GLY A 12 3.71 7.26 -22.82
C GLY A 12 2.79 6.57 -21.82
N THR A 13 3.10 6.65 -20.53
CA THR A 13 2.29 6.06 -19.45
C THR A 13 1.20 7.04 -19.01
N TYR A 14 -0.06 6.62 -19.12
CA TYR A 14 -1.19 7.39 -18.63
C TYR A 14 -1.44 7.14 -17.12
N PRO A 15 -1.89 8.17 -16.36
CA PRO A 15 -2.34 7.97 -15.00
C PRO A 15 -3.61 7.10 -14.96
N ALA A 16 -3.85 6.45 -13.81
CA ALA A 16 -5.09 5.73 -13.51
C ALA A 16 -6.34 6.64 -13.58
N GLY A 17 -6.13 7.95 -13.39
CA GLY A 17 -7.12 8.99 -13.54
C GLY A 17 -6.84 10.18 -12.62
N PRO A 18 -7.71 11.20 -12.63
CA PRO A 18 -7.66 12.28 -11.66
C PRO A 18 -8.18 11.82 -10.30
N LEU A 19 -7.49 12.21 -9.22
CA LEU A 19 -7.94 11.98 -7.83
C LEU A 19 -8.16 13.32 -7.13
N THR A 20 -9.09 14.10 -7.67
CA THR A 20 -9.38 15.48 -7.22
C THR A 20 -10.35 15.53 -6.04
N THR A 21 -10.97 14.40 -5.68
CA THR A 21 -11.81 14.24 -4.49
C THR A 21 -11.15 13.26 -3.52
N PRO A 22 -11.16 13.53 -2.20
CA PRO A 22 -10.68 12.57 -1.23
C PRO A 22 -11.42 11.25 -1.39
N PHE A 23 -10.71 10.20 -1.81
CA PHE A 23 -11.23 8.86 -1.83
C PHE A 23 -11.36 8.35 -0.38
N VAL A 24 -12.50 7.73 -0.07
CA VAL A 24 -12.74 7.06 1.21
C VAL A 24 -13.05 5.61 0.87
N PRO A 25 -12.23 4.64 1.31
CA PRO A 25 -12.55 3.24 1.11
C PRO A 25 -13.90 2.91 1.75
N SER A 26 -14.79 2.23 1.01
CA SER A 26 -16.12 1.87 1.51
C SER A 26 -16.12 0.64 2.42
N ASN A 27 -15.05 -0.15 2.40
CA ASN A 27 -14.96 -1.41 3.14
C ASN A 27 -14.32 -1.18 4.53
N THR A 28 -15.00 -1.63 5.59
CA THR A 28 -14.52 -1.54 6.98
C THR A 28 -13.22 -2.29 7.21
N LEU A 29 -12.95 -3.33 6.41
CA LEU A 29 -11.68 -4.05 6.41
C LEU A 29 -10.52 -3.11 6.11
N CYS A 30 -10.69 -2.07 5.28
CA CYS A 30 -9.63 -1.13 4.90
C CYS A 30 -9.06 -0.34 6.09
N ASN A 31 -9.78 -0.27 7.21
CA ASN A 31 -9.34 0.46 8.40
C ASN A 31 -8.80 -0.47 9.50
N ASN A 32 -8.81 -1.80 9.30
CA ASN A 32 -8.39 -2.75 10.32
C ASN A 32 -6.94 -3.19 10.11
N ALA A 33 -6.01 -2.61 10.87
CA ALA A 33 -4.57 -2.90 10.79
C ALA A 33 -4.24 -4.41 10.95
N SER A 34 -5.10 -5.19 11.61
CA SER A 34 -4.88 -6.63 11.82
C SER A 34 -4.93 -7.47 10.53
N TYR A 35 -5.50 -6.94 9.43
CA TYR A 35 -5.77 -7.70 8.20
C TYR A 35 -4.92 -7.27 6.99
N GLN A 36 -3.82 -6.54 7.21
CA GLN A 36 -3.06 -5.89 6.12
C GLN A 36 -3.99 -5.16 5.16
N PRO A 37 -4.80 -4.25 5.69
CA PRO A 37 -6.06 -3.87 5.06
C PRO A 37 -5.89 -3.21 3.70
N TYR A 38 -4.74 -2.59 3.48
CA TYR A 38 -4.39 -1.85 2.27
C TYR A 38 -3.52 -2.68 1.30
N THR A 39 -3.46 -4.00 1.43
CA THR A 39 -2.93 -4.90 0.38
C THR A 39 -4.05 -5.41 -0.54
N TYR A 40 -5.31 -5.03 -0.26
CA TYR A 40 -6.43 -5.34 -1.15
C TYR A 40 -6.71 -4.17 -2.07
N THR A 41 -6.86 -4.46 -3.37
CA THR A 41 -7.21 -3.46 -4.39
C THR A 41 -8.56 -2.77 -4.11
N GLN A 42 -9.48 -3.43 -3.39
CA GLN A 42 -10.75 -2.83 -2.95
C GLN A 42 -10.57 -1.65 -1.97
N CYS A 43 -9.41 -1.53 -1.33
CA CYS A 43 -9.07 -0.45 -0.43
C CYS A 43 -8.32 0.69 -1.11
N MET A 44 -8.12 0.58 -2.42
CA MET A 44 -7.45 1.57 -3.24
C MET A 44 -8.47 2.37 -4.06
N PRO A 45 -8.12 3.58 -4.53
CA PRO A 45 -9.00 4.35 -5.39
C PRO A 45 -9.31 3.61 -6.72
N PRO A 46 -10.37 4.03 -7.43
CA PRO A 46 -10.73 3.43 -8.72
C PRO A 46 -9.55 3.41 -9.69
N ASN A 47 -9.43 2.33 -10.47
CA ASN A 47 -8.35 2.11 -11.44
C ASN A 47 -6.95 1.96 -10.85
N PHE A 48 -6.78 1.74 -9.55
CA PHE A 48 -5.47 1.58 -8.93
C PHE A 48 -4.52 0.64 -9.69
N SER A 49 -5.03 -0.51 -10.16
CA SER A 49 -4.24 -1.51 -10.87
C SER A 49 -4.02 -1.25 -12.35
N THR A 50 -4.58 -0.18 -12.94
CA THR A 50 -4.45 0.09 -14.38
C THR A 50 -3.05 0.57 -14.76
N TYR A 51 -2.35 1.24 -13.84
CA TYR A 51 -0.95 1.59 -14.04
C TYR A 51 -0.05 0.37 -13.78
N ARG A 52 -0.16 -0.22 -12.58
CA ARG A 52 0.57 -1.42 -12.19
C ARG A 52 -0.19 -2.17 -11.11
N TYR A 53 -0.09 -3.49 -11.08
CA TYR A 53 -0.87 -4.35 -10.18
C TYR A 53 -0.72 -3.99 -8.67
N TYR A 54 0.41 -3.39 -8.27
CA TYR A 54 0.72 -2.99 -6.89
C TYR A 54 1.08 -1.51 -6.71
N ALA A 55 0.79 -0.67 -7.70
CA ALA A 55 1.12 0.76 -7.63
C ALA A 55 0.08 1.59 -8.37
N GLY A 56 -0.46 2.60 -7.68
CA GLY A 56 -1.36 3.58 -8.26
C GLY A 56 -0.63 4.87 -8.60
N TYR A 57 -0.80 5.36 -9.82
CA TYR A 57 -0.34 6.67 -10.27
C TYR A 57 -1.55 7.52 -10.70
N TYR A 58 -1.76 8.66 -10.04
CA TYR A 58 -2.89 9.56 -10.31
C TYR A 58 -2.39 10.98 -10.59
N SER A 59 -3.00 11.64 -11.58
CA SER A 59 -2.68 13.03 -11.95
C SER A 59 -3.87 13.68 -12.70
N PRO A 60 -4.25 14.93 -12.39
CA PRO A 60 -3.91 15.64 -11.16
C PRO A 60 -4.59 14.99 -9.95
N ALA A 61 -3.92 15.01 -8.79
CA ALA A 61 -4.38 14.26 -7.64
C ALA A 61 -3.99 14.88 -6.29
N ILE A 62 -4.81 14.59 -5.28
CA ILE A 62 -4.50 14.79 -3.85
C ILE A 62 -4.56 13.45 -3.11
N CYS A 63 -3.96 13.38 -1.92
CA CYS A 63 -4.01 12.17 -1.13
C CYS A 63 -5.47 11.80 -0.79
N PRO A 64 -5.81 10.50 -0.74
CA PRO A 64 -7.09 10.04 -0.24
C PRO A 64 -7.42 10.58 1.16
N SER A 65 -8.68 10.47 1.57
CA SER A 65 -9.09 10.80 2.93
C SER A 65 -8.39 9.87 3.93
N ASN A 66 -7.90 10.43 5.04
CA ASN A 66 -7.10 9.73 6.04
C ASN A 66 -5.74 9.20 5.52
N TRP A 67 -5.23 9.78 4.43
CA TRP A 67 -3.88 9.54 3.95
C TRP A 67 -3.09 10.84 3.99
N THR A 68 -1.78 10.75 4.20
CA THR A 68 -0.88 11.89 4.29
C THR A 68 0.25 11.77 3.27
N PRO A 69 0.73 12.90 2.69
CA PRO A 69 1.99 12.91 1.96
C PRO A 69 3.09 12.37 2.88
N ALA A 70 3.80 11.35 2.41
CA ALA A 70 4.73 10.57 3.22
C ALA A 70 6.17 10.59 2.67
N GLY A 71 6.35 10.95 1.39
CA GLY A 71 7.68 11.14 0.82
C GLY A 71 7.70 11.36 -0.68
N GLN A 72 8.91 11.34 -1.24
CA GLN A 72 9.14 11.38 -2.68
C GLN A 72 9.06 9.95 -3.27
N PRO A 73 8.49 9.77 -4.46
CA PRO A 73 8.43 8.47 -5.14
C PRO A 73 9.83 7.86 -5.33
N GLY A 74 9.96 6.56 -5.06
CA GLY A 74 11.18 5.81 -5.30
C GLY A 74 11.47 5.61 -6.78
N LEU A 75 12.69 5.15 -7.09
CA LEU A 75 13.09 4.80 -8.45
C LEU A 75 12.22 3.63 -8.96
N GLY A 76 11.35 3.91 -9.92
CA GLY A 76 10.42 2.92 -10.49
C GLY A 76 8.99 2.99 -9.95
N PHE A 77 8.68 3.93 -9.05
CA PHE A 77 7.31 4.20 -8.63
C PHE A 77 6.70 5.33 -9.45
N GLY A 78 6.03 4.91 -10.53
CA GLY A 78 5.49 5.81 -11.54
C GLY A 78 6.42 6.04 -12.73
N PRO A 79 5.92 6.74 -13.77
CA PRO A 79 6.72 7.16 -14.90
C PRO A 79 7.70 8.29 -14.54
N THR A 80 8.52 8.76 -15.49
CA THR A 80 9.40 9.91 -15.24
C THR A 80 8.61 11.16 -14.78
N ILE A 81 9.08 11.84 -13.73
CA ILE A 81 8.48 13.08 -13.20
C ILE A 81 8.97 14.26 -14.04
N GLU A 82 8.04 15.06 -14.55
CA GLU A 82 8.39 16.24 -15.34
C GLU A 82 8.87 17.39 -14.45
N GLN A 83 9.70 18.28 -15.02
CA GLN A 83 10.28 19.40 -14.27
C GLN A 83 9.25 20.38 -13.69
N THR A 84 8.06 20.44 -14.30
CA THR A 84 6.95 21.30 -13.91
C THR A 84 5.94 20.62 -12.98
N GLU A 85 6.11 19.33 -12.71
CA GLU A 85 5.25 18.55 -11.83
C GLU A 85 5.82 18.50 -10.41
N THR A 86 4.91 18.47 -9.45
CA THR A 86 5.19 17.99 -8.10
C THR A 86 4.65 16.57 -7.98
N ALA A 87 5.45 15.67 -7.42
CA ALA A 87 5.04 14.32 -7.10
C ALA A 87 5.23 14.03 -5.60
N THR A 88 4.32 13.24 -5.03
CA THR A 88 4.50 12.70 -3.68
C THR A 88 3.82 11.34 -3.57
N VAL A 89 4.31 10.54 -2.64
CA VAL A 89 3.69 9.29 -2.23
C VAL A 89 2.78 9.55 -1.05
N CYS A 90 1.54 9.08 -1.14
CA CYS A 90 0.59 9.09 -0.04
C CYS A 90 0.61 7.73 0.67
N CYS A 91 0.58 7.78 2.00
CA CYS A 91 0.37 6.62 2.86
C CYS A 91 -0.87 6.82 3.75
N PRO A 92 -1.54 5.75 4.18
CA PRO A 92 -2.58 5.85 5.21
C PRO A 92 -2.01 6.47 6.49
N SER A 93 -2.82 7.25 7.20
CA SER A 93 -2.45 7.80 8.50
C SER A 93 -2.03 6.68 9.46
N GLY A 94 -0.91 6.90 10.17
CA GLY A 94 -0.33 5.87 11.05
C GLY A 94 0.56 4.85 10.32
N TYR A 95 0.91 5.10 9.06
CA TYR A 95 1.90 4.31 8.31
C TYR A 95 3.08 5.19 7.92
N SER A 96 4.27 4.61 7.93
CA SER A 96 5.50 5.18 7.41
C SER A 96 5.72 4.72 5.98
N TYR A 97 6.22 5.64 5.16
CA TYR A 97 6.63 5.34 3.80
C TYR A 97 7.99 4.65 3.78
N SER A 98 8.09 3.56 3.02
CA SER A 98 9.34 2.86 2.71
C SER A 98 9.54 2.87 1.20
N PRO A 99 10.48 3.69 0.68
CA PRO A 99 10.80 3.66 -0.75
C PRO A 99 11.38 2.30 -1.12
N GLY A 100 11.01 1.77 -2.28
CA GLY A 100 11.65 0.57 -2.82
C GLY A 100 13.14 0.83 -3.07
N VAL A 101 14.02 0.11 -2.38
CA VAL A 101 15.49 0.36 -2.40
C VAL A 101 16.30 -0.53 -3.35
N GLY A 102 15.68 -1.46 -4.07
CA GLY A 102 16.44 -2.38 -4.93
C GLY A 102 16.78 -1.80 -6.30
N THR A 103 17.72 -2.45 -6.99
CA THR A 103 18.00 -2.25 -8.42
C THR A 103 17.22 -3.23 -9.31
N ASN A 104 16.43 -4.14 -8.70
CA ASN A 104 15.77 -5.25 -9.38
C ASN A 104 14.26 -5.00 -9.52
N TYR A 105 13.80 -4.71 -10.74
CA TYR A 105 12.45 -4.25 -11.10
C TYR A 105 11.29 -5.13 -10.58
N ALA A 106 11.54 -6.39 -10.23
CA ALA A 106 10.51 -7.34 -9.83
C ALA A 106 9.94 -7.12 -8.41
N TYR A 107 10.70 -6.49 -7.50
CA TYR A 107 10.32 -6.37 -6.08
C TYR A 107 10.47 -4.94 -5.50
N ASN A 108 10.73 -3.95 -6.35
CA ASN A 108 10.83 -2.54 -5.95
C ASN A 108 9.46 -1.87 -6.04
N TYR A 109 8.61 -2.12 -5.07
CA TYR A 109 7.40 -1.34 -4.92
C TYR A 109 7.57 -0.45 -3.70
N ASP A 110 7.19 0.81 -3.85
CA ASP A 110 6.98 1.69 -2.73
C ASP A 110 5.80 1.15 -1.92
N TYR A 111 5.99 0.98 -0.62
CA TYR A 111 4.95 0.53 0.29
C TYR A 111 4.91 1.39 1.53
N CYS A 112 3.80 1.30 2.23
CA CYS A 112 3.62 1.93 3.53
C CYS A 112 3.54 0.82 4.58
N SER A 113 4.27 0.99 5.68
CA SER A 113 4.29 0.06 6.81
C SER A 113 3.71 0.72 8.05
N SER A 114 2.86 0.04 8.81
CA SER A 114 2.27 0.61 10.02
C SER A 114 3.35 1.05 11.02
N ILE A 115 3.16 2.22 11.62
CA ILE A 115 4.02 2.80 12.67
C ILE A 115 3.69 2.18 14.03
N VAL A 116 2.52 1.55 14.15
CA VAL A 116 2.11 0.89 15.40
C VAL A 116 3.06 -0.26 15.70
N VAL A 117 3.53 -0.32 16.95
CA VAL A 117 4.44 -1.36 17.44
C VAL A 117 3.87 -2.74 17.08
N PRO A 118 4.66 -3.62 16.45
CA PRO A 118 4.17 -4.94 16.05
C PRO A 118 3.62 -5.68 17.26
N THR A 119 2.39 -6.16 17.14
CA THR A 119 1.78 -7.03 18.14
C THR A 119 2.42 -8.40 18.01
N THR A 120 3.15 -8.84 19.03
CA THR A 120 3.66 -10.21 19.12
C THR A 120 2.48 -11.14 19.37
N THR A 121 1.98 -11.76 18.29
CA THR A 121 1.00 -12.83 18.43
C THR A 121 1.77 -14.13 18.60
N ALA A 122 1.61 -14.79 19.74
CA ALA A 122 2.10 -16.15 19.94
C ALA A 122 1.16 -17.10 19.18
N SER A 123 1.64 -17.66 18.09
CA SER A 123 1.00 -18.82 17.47
C SER A 123 1.52 -20.06 18.18
N VAL A 124 0.61 -20.79 18.83
CA VAL A 124 0.93 -22.10 19.38
C VAL A 124 0.81 -23.11 18.24
N SER A 125 1.95 -23.58 17.75
CA SER A 125 1.98 -24.66 16.76
C SER A 125 2.19 -25.99 17.48
N THR A 126 1.25 -26.90 17.32
CA THR A 126 1.33 -28.25 17.88
C THR A 126 1.68 -29.22 16.79
N LYS A 127 2.87 -29.84 16.87
CA LYS A 127 3.29 -30.86 15.92
C LYS A 127 3.29 -32.22 16.60
N THR A 128 2.47 -33.12 16.07
CA THR A 128 2.35 -34.48 16.57
C THR A 128 3.21 -35.42 15.74
N TYR A 129 4.15 -36.10 16.38
CA TYR A 129 4.97 -37.13 15.76
C TYR A 129 4.49 -38.49 16.22
N THR A 130 4.16 -39.37 15.26
CA THR A 130 3.79 -40.76 15.52
C THR A 130 4.92 -41.65 15.01
N TYR A 131 5.56 -42.37 15.92
CA TYR A 131 6.60 -43.33 15.57
C TYR A 131 6.05 -44.75 15.76
N ASN A 132 6.09 -45.54 14.69
CA ASN A 132 5.82 -46.97 14.76
C ASN A 132 7.16 -47.68 14.92
N TYR A 133 7.40 -48.22 16.11
CA TYR A 133 8.58 -49.03 16.38
C TYR A 133 8.19 -50.51 16.38
N THR A 134 8.96 -51.36 15.70
CA THR A 134 8.71 -52.81 15.66
C THR A 134 10.03 -53.56 15.75
N PRO A 135 10.56 -53.81 16.96
CA PRO A 135 11.72 -54.68 17.12
C PRO A 135 11.20 -56.10 17.17
N GLY A 136 11.35 -56.82 16.05
CA GLY A 136 10.86 -58.18 15.89
C GLY A 136 9.44 -58.37 16.43
N VAL A 137 9.09 -59.47 17.04
CA VAL A 137 9.18 -59.62 18.50
C VAL A 137 8.14 -58.75 19.26
N THR A 138 7.41 -59.42 20.14
CA THR A 138 5.97 -59.26 20.38
C THR A 138 5.60 -58.05 21.20
N SER A 139 5.19 -56.95 20.56
CA SER A 139 4.05 -56.06 20.92
C SER A 139 4.16 -54.71 20.20
N TYR A 140 3.04 -54.18 19.70
CA TYR A 140 2.96 -52.83 19.13
C TYR A 140 2.61 -51.83 20.23
N TYR A 141 3.40 -50.77 20.38
CA TYR A 141 3.07 -49.61 21.20
C TYR A 141 3.13 -48.35 20.35
N THR A 142 2.06 -47.56 20.38
CA THR A 142 2.03 -46.23 19.76
C THR A 142 2.45 -45.21 20.80
N ALA A 143 3.57 -44.52 20.58
CA ALA A 143 3.97 -43.37 21.37
C ALA A 143 3.64 -42.09 20.59
N THR A 144 2.88 -41.19 21.20
CA THR A 144 2.54 -39.88 20.65
C THR A 144 3.36 -38.83 21.38
N TYR A 145 4.19 -38.10 20.64
CA TYR A 145 4.90 -36.94 21.17
C TYR A 145 4.24 -35.67 20.66
N THR A 146 3.87 -34.80 21.59
CA THR A 146 3.31 -33.48 21.31
C THR A 146 4.37 -32.44 21.60
N ASP A 147 4.84 -31.77 20.55
CA ASP A 147 5.73 -30.63 20.70
C ASP A 147 4.94 -29.34 20.51
N THR A 148 5.12 -28.41 21.44
CA THR A 148 4.40 -27.15 21.50
C THR A 148 5.41 -26.03 21.37
N TYR A 149 5.48 -25.42 20.18
CA TYR A 149 6.32 -24.26 19.94
C TYR A 149 5.48 -22.99 19.98
N ASN A 150 6.01 -21.99 20.67
CA ASN A 150 5.49 -20.62 20.57
C ASN A 150 6.24 -19.93 19.42
N ASP A 151 5.60 -19.85 18.26
CA ASP A 151 6.11 -19.03 17.17
C ASP A 151 5.64 -17.59 17.39
N TYR A 152 6.59 -16.69 17.63
CA TYR A 152 6.34 -15.26 17.73
C TYR A 152 6.59 -14.62 16.37
N TYR A 153 5.54 -14.18 15.70
CA TYR A 153 5.67 -13.39 14.48
C TYR A 153 5.33 -11.92 14.77
N THR A 154 6.23 -11.03 14.37
CA THR A 154 5.97 -9.60 14.30
C THR A 154 5.45 -9.27 12.90
N THR A 155 4.13 -9.20 12.75
CA THR A 155 3.53 -8.80 11.48
C THR A 155 3.37 -7.28 11.48
N THR A 156 4.25 -6.58 10.76
CA THR A 156 4.01 -5.17 10.44
C THR A 156 2.93 -5.11 9.36
N ALA A 157 1.82 -4.44 9.63
CA ALA A 157 0.77 -4.28 8.64
C ALA A 157 1.30 -3.46 7.44
N LEU A 158 1.09 -3.97 6.24
CA LEU A 158 1.52 -3.34 4.99
C LEU A 158 0.33 -2.69 4.27
N ALA A 159 0.66 -1.70 3.45
CA ALA A 159 -0.27 -0.96 2.63
C ALA A 159 0.39 -0.60 1.30
N TYR A 160 -0.36 -0.69 0.20
CA TYR A 160 0.12 -0.11 -1.06
C TYR A 160 0.25 1.40 -0.93
N ALA A 161 1.32 1.93 -1.48
CA ALA A 161 1.49 3.35 -1.62
C ALA A 161 0.74 3.86 -2.85
N ILE A 162 0.43 5.16 -2.89
CA ILE A 162 -0.16 5.81 -4.07
C ILE A 162 0.70 7.00 -4.44
N GLN A 163 1.12 7.08 -5.70
CA GLN A 163 1.73 8.28 -6.24
C GLN A 163 0.64 9.22 -6.71
N ILE A 164 0.71 10.45 -6.21
CA ILE A 164 -0.08 11.56 -6.74
C ILE A 164 0.86 12.58 -7.39
N ARG A 165 0.36 13.25 -8.42
CA ARG A 165 1.04 14.36 -9.07
C ARG A 165 0.11 15.52 -9.32
N TRP A 166 0.70 16.69 -9.46
CA TRP A 166 0.04 17.89 -9.96
C TRP A 166 1.07 18.85 -10.52
N ALA A 167 0.71 19.55 -11.58
CA ALA A 167 1.37 20.74 -12.05
C ALA A 167 0.76 21.99 -11.40
N SER A 168 1.43 23.13 -11.50
CA SER A 168 0.91 24.42 -11.01
C SER A 168 -0.42 24.82 -11.69
N SER A 169 -0.64 24.41 -12.94
CA SER A 169 -1.89 24.60 -13.68
C SER A 169 -3.09 23.86 -13.04
N ASP A 170 -2.84 22.77 -12.33
CA ASP A 170 -3.89 21.92 -11.75
C ASP A 170 -4.43 22.47 -10.43
N LEU A 171 -3.75 23.45 -9.83
CA LEU A 171 -4.13 24.01 -8.53
C LEU A 171 -5.58 24.52 -8.52
N SER A 172 -6.07 25.07 -9.62
CA SER A 172 -7.47 25.53 -9.73
C SER A 172 -8.49 24.39 -9.62
N LEU A 173 -8.14 23.18 -10.10
CA LEU A 173 -8.95 21.98 -9.98
C LEU A 173 -8.90 21.41 -8.55
N LEU A 174 -7.73 21.44 -7.93
CA LEU A 174 -7.51 20.91 -6.58
C LEU A 174 -8.13 21.81 -5.50
N LEU A 175 -7.97 23.13 -5.59
CA LEU A 175 -8.40 24.10 -4.56
C LEU A 175 -9.92 24.29 -4.49
N ARG A 176 -10.63 24.16 -5.61
CA ARG A 176 -12.10 24.30 -5.65
C ARG A 176 -12.83 23.37 -4.67
N ARG A 177 -12.21 22.27 -4.27
CA ARG A 177 -12.82 21.26 -3.38
C ARG A 177 -12.36 21.34 -1.93
N PHE A 178 -11.27 22.04 -1.60
CA PHE A 178 -10.87 22.29 -0.21
C PHE A 178 -11.68 23.39 0.46
N PHE A 179 -12.09 24.41 -0.29
CA PHE A 179 -12.81 25.56 0.29
C PHE A 179 -14.25 25.27 0.75
N ILE A 180 -14.87 24.18 0.28
CA ILE A 180 -16.27 23.86 0.64
C ILE A 180 -16.40 23.27 2.06
N ARG A 181 -15.32 22.78 2.68
CA ARG A 181 -15.39 22.11 4.00
C ARG A 181 -14.86 22.90 5.20
N ARG A 182 -14.41 24.16 5.06
CA ARG A 182 -13.78 24.92 6.15
C ARG A 182 -14.39 26.28 6.53
N TRP A 183 -15.60 26.60 6.07
CA TRP A 183 -16.32 27.79 6.56
C TRP A 183 -17.69 27.42 7.15
N ARG A 184 -17.68 26.89 8.37
CA ARG A 184 -18.77 27.16 9.32
C ARG A 184 -18.20 28.18 10.31
N PRO A 185 -18.67 29.43 10.32
CA PRO A 185 -18.31 30.34 11.40
C PRO A 185 -18.80 29.74 12.72
N PRO A 186 -18.01 29.83 13.80
CA PRO A 186 -18.46 29.42 15.12
C PRO A 186 -19.68 30.25 15.52
N SER A 187 -20.73 29.57 15.97
CA SER A 187 -21.89 30.17 16.66
C SER A 187 -21.52 30.55 18.09
#